data_AF-A0A9P1FYS5-F1
#
_entry.id   AF-A0A9P1FYS5-F1
#
_cell.length_a   1.000
_cell.length_b   1.000
_cell.length_c   1.000
_cell.angle_alpha   90.00
_cell.angle_beta   90.00
_cell.angle_gamma   90.00
#
_symmetry.space_group_name_H-M   'P 1'
#
loop_
_entity.id
_entity.type
_entity.pdbx_description
1 polymer ?
#
loop_
_entity_poly.entity_id
_entity_poly.type
_entity_poly.pdbx_seq_one_letter_code
_entity_poly.pdbx_strand_id
1 'polypeptide(L)'
;MTEKKESKKVAAQAFTEKLNATPASCSEADRFREADDRFKSCATDRLQALLGYEKISEVPVEVKSTLEAWCLLHGKEASIEQCLKLVREEPADFKLVGMSDLNYMAPEELDDLEKRTKDLSIVKETKEAEVAEMMLEWLQAAMSLHRWAQTTRAVAPQE
;
A
#
# COMPACT_ATOMS: atom_id res chain seq x y z
N MET A 1 11.20 -35.03 3.26
CA MET A 1 10.60 -33.72 3.64
C MET A 1 11.62 -32.59 3.44
N THR A 2 12.17 -32.44 2.23
CA THR A 2 13.28 -31.51 1.96
C THR A 2 13.05 -30.62 0.74
N GLU A 3 12.19 -31.01 -0.20
CA GLU A 3 11.98 -30.26 -1.44
C GLU A 3 11.18 -28.95 -1.27
N LYS A 4 10.24 -28.87 -0.32
CA LYS A 4 9.43 -27.64 -0.11
C LYS A 4 10.21 -26.44 0.45
N LYS A 5 11.41 -26.64 1.02
CA LYS A 5 12.22 -25.55 1.59
C LYS A 5 13.19 -24.96 0.57
N GLU A 6 13.69 -25.75 -0.39
CA GLU A 6 14.56 -25.26 -1.46
C GLU A 6 13.79 -24.44 -2.51
N SER A 7 12.60 -24.86 -2.93
CA SER A 7 11.79 -24.11 -3.89
C SER A 7 11.39 -22.71 -3.38
N LYS A 8 11.21 -22.56 -2.06
CA LYS A 8 10.89 -21.27 -1.42
C LYS A 8 12.05 -20.28 -1.42
N LYS A 9 13.29 -20.76 -1.30
CA LYS A 9 14.49 -19.91 -1.36
C LYS A 9 14.82 -19.50 -2.79
N VAL A 10 14.64 -20.41 -3.76
CA VAL A 10 14.90 -20.13 -5.17
C VAL A 10 13.87 -19.15 -5.75
N ALA A 11 12.59 -19.27 -5.38
CA ALA A 11 11.58 -18.29 -5.77
C ALA A 11 11.85 -16.90 -5.18
N ALA A 12 12.25 -16.82 -3.91
CA ALA A 12 12.60 -15.55 -3.27
C ALA A 12 13.85 -14.91 -3.91
N GLN A 13 14.90 -15.69 -4.21
CA GLN A 13 16.14 -15.21 -4.83
C GLN A 13 15.98 -14.81 -6.30
N ALA A 14 15.27 -15.60 -7.11
CA ALA A 14 14.96 -15.25 -8.50
C ALA A 14 14.07 -14.00 -8.61
N PHE A 15 13.30 -13.67 -7.56
CA PHE A 15 12.53 -12.44 -7.48
C PHE A 15 13.35 -11.26 -6.96
N THR A 16 14.31 -11.47 -6.05
CA THR A 16 15.19 -10.40 -5.56
C THR A 16 16.14 -9.93 -6.66
N GLU A 17 16.66 -10.84 -7.49
CA GLU A 17 17.46 -10.47 -8.67
C GLU A 17 16.62 -9.80 -9.77
N LYS A 18 15.32 -10.14 -9.92
CA LYS A 18 14.38 -9.48 -10.84
C LYS A 18 13.80 -8.16 -10.34
N LEU A 19 13.89 -7.86 -9.04
CA LEU A 19 13.48 -6.56 -8.46
C LEU A 19 14.51 -5.45 -8.74
N ASN A 20 15.77 -5.81 -9.02
CA ASN A 20 16.75 -4.89 -9.59
C ASN A 20 16.43 -4.44 -11.03
N ALA A 21 15.42 -5.05 -11.66
CA ALA A 21 14.88 -4.65 -12.96
C ALA A 21 13.50 -3.98 -12.84
N THR A 22 13.21 -3.31 -11.73
CA THR A 22 12.35 -2.12 -11.83
C THR A 22 13.21 -1.12 -12.60
N PRO A 23 12.90 -0.74 -13.86
CA PRO A 23 13.66 0.30 -14.51
C PRO A 23 13.59 1.48 -13.57
N ALA A 24 14.73 1.96 -13.12
CA ALA A 24 14.80 3.08 -12.19
C ALA A 24 14.25 4.39 -12.78
N SER A 25 13.60 4.33 -13.94
CA SER A 25 13.31 5.39 -14.90
C SER A 25 11.92 5.26 -15.55
N CYS A 26 10.93 4.61 -14.91
CA CYS A 26 9.53 4.69 -15.37
C CYS A 26 8.72 5.65 -14.51
N SER A 27 7.76 6.34 -15.12
CA SER A 27 6.90 7.32 -14.46
C SER A 27 6.14 6.76 -13.25
N GLU A 28 5.79 5.47 -13.29
CA GLU A 28 5.10 4.78 -12.20
C GLU A 28 6.02 4.56 -11.00
N ALA A 29 7.30 4.25 -11.23
CA ALA A 29 8.28 4.08 -10.17
C ALA A 29 8.63 5.42 -9.50
N ASP A 30 8.73 6.49 -10.28
CA ASP A 30 8.97 7.84 -9.73
C ASP A 30 7.78 8.32 -8.90
N ARG A 31 6.54 8.18 -9.41
CA ARG A 31 5.32 8.50 -8.65
C ARG A 31 5.21 7.72 -7.34
N PHE A 32 5.53 6.43 -7.37
CA PHE A 32 5.54 5.62 -6.15
C PHE A 32 6.61 6.09 -5.17
N ARG A 33 7.84 6.36 -5.62
CA ARG A 33 8.90 6.89 -4.74
C ARG A 33 8.50 8.22 -4.10
N GLU A 34 7.95 9.14 -4.87
CA GLU A 34 7.48 10.43 -4.36
C GLU A 34 6.38 10.25 -3.29
N ALA A 35 5.42 9.37 -3.54
CA ALA A 35 4.35 9.08 -2.58
C ALA A 35 4.86 8.34 -1.33
N ASP A 36 5.76 7.37 -1.51
CA ASP A 36 6.41 6.59 -0.44
C ASP A 36 7.28 7.45 0.46
N ASP A 37 8.13 8.30 -0.12
CA ASP A 37 8.96 9.25 0.63
C ASP A 37 8.09 10.28 1.36
N ARG A 38 7.04 10.81 0.72
CA ARG A 38 6.11 11.74 1.36
C ARG A 38 5.39 11.10 2.54
N PHE A 39 4.95 9.85 2.41
CA PHE A 39 4.29 9.13 3.49
C PHE A 39 5.26 8.77 4.62
N LYS A 40 6.47 8.26 4.32
CA LYS A 40 7.48 7.90 5.32
C LYS A 40 8.05 9.10 6.07
N SER A 41 8.18 10.24 5.38
CA SER A 41 8.60 11.51 5.99
C SER A 41 7.49 12.19 6.81
N CYS A 42 6.24 11.75 6.68
CA CYS A 42 5.13 12.28 7.47
C CYS A 42 5.40 12.09 8.97
N ALA A 43 5.32 13.15 9.78
CA ALA A 43 5.55 13.05 11.21
C ALA A 43 4.52 12.10 11.87
N THR A 44 4.97 11.32 12.85
CA THR A 44 4.08 10.39 13.59
C THR A 44 2.92 11.13 14.27
N ASP A 45 3.17 12.32 14.82
CA ASP A 45 2.12 13.17 15.41
C ASP A 45 1.06 13.58 14.37
N ARG A 46 1.46 13.68 13.10
CA ARG A 46 0.54 13.99 12.02
C ARG A 46 -0.34 12.78 11.68
N LEU A 47 0.19 11.56 11.76
CA LEU A 47 -0.61 10.34 11.61
C LEU A 47 -1.69 10.21 12.70
N GLN A 48 -1.39 10.67 13.92
CA GLN A 48 -2.38 10.68 15.01
C GLN A 48 -3.61 11.55 14.71
N ALA A 49 -3.54 12.44 13.70
CA ALA A 49 -4.73 13.14 13.22
C ALA A 49 -5.84 12.14 12.84
N LEU A 50 -5.51 10.99 12.24
CA LEU A 50 -6.50 9.97 11.87
C LEU A 50 -7.41 9.53 13.03
N LEU A 51 -6.95 9.61 14.28
CA LEU A 51 -7.77 9.32 15.47
C LEU A 51 -8.98 10.26 15.62
N GLY A 52 -9.01 11.39 14.90
CA GLY A 52 -10.20 12.24 14.76
C GLY A 52 -11.41 11.49 14.20
N TYR A 53 -11.19 10.46 13.37
CA TYR A 53 -12.27 9.62 12.82
C TYR A 53 -12.98 8.76 13.87
N GLU A 54 -12.42 8.57 15.08
CA GLU A 54 -13.14 7.88 16.18
C GLU A 54 -14.37 8.67 16.64
N LYS A 55 -14.36 9.99 16.43
CA LYS A 55 -15.42 10.91 16.90
C LYS A 55 -16.41 11.28 15.80
N ILE A 56 -16.16 10.83 14.57
CA ILE A 56 -16.97 11.16 13.41
C ILE A 56 -18.02 10.07 13.24
N SER A 57 -19.29 10.48 13.27
CA SER A 57 -20.41 9.54 13.15
C SER A 57 -20.54 8.94 11.75
N GLU A 58 -20.06 9.65 10.73
CA GLU A 58 -20.11 9.20 9.33
C GLU A 58 -18.78 9.55 8.64
N VAL A 59 -17.91 8.55 8.52
CA VAL A 59 -16.64 8.68 7.80
C VAL A 59 -16.93 8.59 6.30
N PRO A 60 -16.42 9.53 5.47
CA PRO A 60 -16.58 9.46 4.03
C PRO A 60 -16.15 8.10 3.47
N VAL A 61 -16.86 7.59 2.46
CA VAL A 61 -16.63 6.26 1.93
C VAL A 61 -15.20 6.11 1.38
N GLU A 62 -14.66 7.18 0.80
CA GLU A 62 -13.31 7.24 0.25
C GLU A 62 -12.25 7.07 1.34
N VAL A 63 -12.45 7.75 2.48
CA VAL A 63 -11.59 7.64 3.65
C VAL A 63 -11.71 6.24 4.24
N LYS A 64 -12.93 5.73 4.41
CA LYS A 64 -13.18 4.40 4.94
C LYS A 64 -12.48 3.32 4.11
N SER A 65 -12.68 3.34 2.79
CA SER A 65 -12.04 2.40 1.86
C SER A 65 -10.53 2.49 1.90
N THR A 66 -9.97 3.70 2.08
CA THR A 66 -8.52 3.90 2.22
C THR A 66 -7.98 3.30 3.53
N LEU A 67 -8.65 3.53 4.65
CA LEU A 67 -8.23 2.99 5.96
C LEU A 67 -8.36 1.46 6.02
N GLU A 68 -9.41 0.91 5.42
CA GLU A 68 -9.63 -0.52 5.29
C GLU A 68 -8.57 -1.17 4.39
N ALA A 69 -8.28 -0.56 3.24
CA ALA A 69 -7.19 -0.96 2.34
C ALA A 69 -5.84 -1.00 3.06
N TRP A 70 -5.58 -0.01 3.92
CA TRP A 70 -4.36 0.04 4.71
C TRP A 70 -4.28 -1.10 5.73
N CYS A 71 -5.38 -1.47 6.39
CA CYS A 71 -5.40 -2.61 7.31
C CYS A 71 -5.02 -3.92 6.63
N LEU A 72 -5.48 -4.13 5.40
CA LEU A 72 -5.15 -5.31 4.62
C LEU A 72 -3.63 -5.38 4.35
N LEU A 73 -2.98 -4.25 4.09
CA LEU A 73 -1.52 -4.19 3.93
C LEU A 73 -0.76 -4.59 5.19
N HIS A 74 -1.35 -4.37 6.37
CA HIS A 74 -0.82 -4.82 7.65
C HIS A 74 -1.21 -6.26 8.01
N GLY A 75 -1.89 -6.98 7.11
CA GLY A 75 -2.42 -8.33 7.38
C GLY A 75 -3.48 -8.34 8.48
N LYS A 76 -4.17 -7.22 8.70
CA LYS A 76 -5.26 -7.07 9.66
C LYS A 76 -6.61 -7.09 8.94
N GLU A 77 -7.67 -7.33 9.70
CA GLU A 77 -9.03 -7.24 9.19
C GLU A 77 -9.35 -5.81 8.73
N ALA A 78 -10.03 -5.68 7.58
CA ALA A 78 -10.45 -4.41 7.01
C ALA A 78 -11.48 -3.73 7.91
N SER A 79 -11.02 -2.84 8.79
CA SER A 79 -11.87 -2.05 9.67
C SER A 79 -11.21 -0.71 10.02
N ILE A 80 -12.01 0.35 10.08
CA ILE A 80 -11.58 1.66 10.56
C ILE A 80 -11.00 1.53 11.97
N GLU A 81 -11.65 0.79 12.87
CA GLU A 81 -11.22 0.64 14.25
C GLU A 81 -9.84 -0.02 14.35
N GLN A 82 -9.57 -1.02 13.51
CA GLN A 82 -8.24 -1.66 13.45
C GLN A 82 -7.19 -0.70 12.92
N CYS A 83 -7.52 0.11 11.90
CA CYS A 83 -6.61 1.12 11.36
C CYS A 83 -6.22 2.14 12.43
N LEU A 84 -7.22 2.66 13.15
CA LEU A 84 -7.00 3.64 14.22
C LEU A 84 -6.23 3.04 15.41
N LYS A 85 -6.46 1.75 15.70
CA LYS A 85 -5.68 1.01 16.69
C LYS A 85 -4.20 0.93 16.31
N LEU A 86 -3.89 0.61 15.05
CA LEU A 86 -2.50 0.58 14.55
C LEU A 86 -1.82 1.94 14.69
N VAL A 87 -2.52 3.02 14.33
CA VAL A 87 -2.01 4.40 14.49
C VAL A 87 -1.71 4.74 15.96
N ARG A 88 -2.52 4.24 16.89
CA ARG A 88 -2.37 4.50 18.34
C ARG A 88 -1.25 3.68 18.97
N GLU A 89 -1.24 2.38 18.71
CA GLU A 89 -0.38 1.43 19.42
C GLU A 89 0.97 1.23 18.72
N GLU A 90 0.97 1.25 17.39
CA GLU A 90 2.13 0.87 16.57
C GLU A 90 2.37 1.88 15.42
N PRO A 91 2.51 3.20 15.70
CA PRO A 91 2.64 4.20 14.65
C PRO A 91 3.94 4.09 13.82
N ALA A 92 4.96 3.44 14.38
CA ALA A 92 6.20 3.15 13.65
C ALA A 92 5.95 2.05 12.61
N ASP A 93 5.33 0.95 13.01
CA ASP A 93 4.95 -0.16 12.13
C ASP A 93 3.91 0.25 11.10
N PHE A 94 2.97 1.16 11.45
CA PHE A 94 2.01 1.72 10.52
C PHE A 94 2.64 2.32 9.26
N LYS A 95 3.89 2.80 9.37
CA LYS A 95 4.69 3.35 8.26
C LYS A 95 5.55 2.33 7.53
N LEU A 96 5.74 1.13 8.08
CA LEU A 96 6.56 0.07 7.51
C LEU A 96 5.82 -0.71 6.42
N VAL A 97 5.04 -0.01 5.61
CA VAL A 97 4.38 -0.56 4.43
C VAL A 97 5.26 -0.32 3.22
N GLY A 98 5.41 -1.35 2.39
CA GLY A 98 6.20 -1.30 1.16
C GLY A 98 5.55 -2.11 0.04
N MET A 99 6.14 -2.00 -1.15
CA MET A 99 5.73 -2.81 -2.31
C MET A 99 5.79 -4.31 -2.06
N SER A 100 6.62 -4.77 -1.11
CA SER A 100 6.69 -6.17 -0.70
C SER A 100 5.35 -6.67 -0.14
N ASP A 101 4.62 -5.84 0.61
CA ASP A 101 3.37 -6.25 1.26
C ASP A 101 2.28 -6.52 0.22
N LEU A 102 2.23 -5.73 -0.85
CA LEU A 102 1.39 -6.00 -2.01
C LEU A 102 1.75 -7.31 -2.71
N ASN A 103 3.03 -7.67 -2.77
CA ASN A 103 3.46 -8.91 -3.45
C ASN A 103 3.07 -10.18 -2.68
N TYR A 104 2.70 -10.08 -1.40
CA TYR A 104 2.26 -11.22 -0.59
C TYR A 104 0.74 -11.40 -0.57
N MET A 105 -0.02 -10.42 -1.06
CA MET A 105 -1.48 -10.52 -1.18
C MET A 105 -1.88 -11.48 -2.30
N ALA A 106 -3.04 -12.13 -2.14
CA ALA A 106 -3.59 -12.93 -3.21
C ALA A 106 -3.98 -12.02 -4.41
N PRO A 107 -3.91 -12.52 -5.65
CA PRO A 107 -4.29 -11.73 -6.83
C PRO A 107 -5.71 -11.18 -6.76
N GLU A 108 -6.64 -11.93 -6.14
CA GLU A 108 -8.03 -11.51 -5.94
C GLU A 108 -8.13 -10.33 -4.97
N GLU A 109 -7.36 -10.37 -3.87
CA GLU A 109 -7.30 -9.28 -2.89
C GLU A 109 -6.70 -8.02 -3.51
N LEU A 110 -5.68 -8.16 -4.37
CA LEU A 110 -5.08 -7.05 -5.10
C LEU A 110 -6.04 -6.42 -6.12
N ASP A 111 -6.81 -7.24 -6.84
CA ASP A 111 -7.81 -6.74 -7.81
C ASP A 111 -8.96 -6.03 -7.09
N ASP A 112 -9.42 -6.56 -5.95
CA ASP A 112 -10.39 -5.90 -5.09
C ASP A 112 -9.84 -4.58 -4.52
N LEU A 113 -8.56 -4.55 -4.10
CA LEU A 113 -7.89 -3.35 -3.62
C LEU A 113 -7.83 -2.29 -4.73
N GLU A 114 -7.40 -2.67 -5.94
CA GLU A 114 -7.32 -1.75 -7.09
C GLU A 114 -8.69 -1.16 -7.40
N LYS A 115 -9.73 -2.00 -7.51
CA LYS A 115 -11.10 -1.56 -7.81
C LYS A 115 -11.63 -0.60 -6.75
N ARG A 116 -11.29 -0.82 -5.48
CA ARG A 116 -11.73 0.04 -4.38
C ARG A 116 -11.03 1.37 -4.37
N THR A 117 -9.73 1.43 -4.71
CA THR A 117 -8.94 2.66 -4.53
C THR A 117 -8.75 3.49 -5.79
N LYS A 118 -8.89 2.90 -6.98
CA LYS A 118 -8.51 3.54 -8.25
C LYS A 118 -9.24 4.85 -8.56
N ASP A 119 -10.55 4.90 -8.29
CA ASP A 119 -11.40 6.05 -8.63
C ASP A 119 -11.74 6.91 -7.40
N LEU A 120 -11.10 6.65 -6.25
CA LEU A 120 -11.30 7.45 -5.04
C LEU A 120 -10.53 8.76 -5.14
N SER A 121 -11.13 9.79 -4.55
CA SER A 121 -10.49 11.09 -4.33
C SER A 121 -10.98 11.65 -3.01
N ILE A 122 -10.05 11.97 -2.11
CA ILE A 122 -10.36 12.54 -0.80
C ILE A 122 -10.18 14.06 -0.85
N VAL A 123 -11.20 14.81 -0.45
CA VAL A 123 -11.12 16.28 -0.37
C VAL A 123 -10.39 16.67 0.93
N LYS A 124 -9.31 17.45 0.81
CA LYS A 124 -8.40 17.83 1.91
C LYS A 124 -8.97 18.97 2.78
N GLU A 125 -10.18 18.82 3.30
CA GLU A 125 -10.84 19.85 4.11
C GLU A 125 -10.38 19.83 5.58
N THR A 126 -9.88 18.69 6.05
CA THR A 126 -9.45 18.49 7.44
C THR A 126 -8.08 17.82 7.51
N LYS A 127 -7.42 17.92 8.68
CA LYS A 127 -6.09 17.32 8.89
C LYS A 127 -6.11 15.80 8.76
N GLU A 128 -7.21 15.18 9.16
CA GLU A 128 -7.45 13.75 9.06
C GLU A 128 -7.60 13.33 7.59
N ALA A 129 -8.33 14.14 6.82
CA ALA A 129 -8.52 13.93 5.38
C ALA A 129 -7.21 14.12 4.60
N GLU A 130 -6.33 15.04 5.01
CA GLU A 130 -5.00 15.19 4.41
C GLU A 130 -4.12 13.95 4.59
N VAL A 131 -4.19 13.28 5.75
CA VAL A 131 -3.42 12.06 5.99
C VAL A 131 -4.02 10.89 5.23
N ALA A 132 -5.35 10.75 5.25
CA ALA A 132 -6.05 9.72 4.48
C ALA A 132 -5.79 9.89 2.97
N GLU A 133 -5.74 11.12 2.46
CA GLU A 133 -5.39 11.36 1.06
C GLU A 133 -3.96 10.95 0.74
N MET A 134 -2.99 11.24 1.62
CA MET A 134 -1.61 10.78 1.43
C MET A 134 -1.50 9.25 1.40
N MET A 135 -2.27 8.56 2.24
CA MET A 135 -2.36 7.08 2.21
C MET A 135 -2.98 6.58 0.90
N LEU A 136 -4.01 7.27 0.40
CA LEU A 136 -4.66 6.94 -0.87
C LEU A 136 -3.71 7.17 -2.06
N GLU A 137 -2.98 8.29 -2.09
CA GLU A 137 -1.96 8.57 -3.11
C GLU A 137 -0.90 7.45 -3.14
N TRP A 138 -0.45 7.01 -1.95
CA TRP A 138 0.49 5.89 -1.83
C TRP A 138 -0.10 4.60 -2.41
N LEU A 139 -1.33 4.24 -2.02
CA LEU A 139 -2.02 3.04 -2.52
C LEU A 139 -2.16 3.06 -4.05
N GLN A 140 -2.64 4.17 -4.61
CA GLN A 140 -2.83 4.32 -6.06
C GLN A 140 -1.51 4.24 -6.82
N ALA A 141 -0.44 4.85 -6.30
CA ALA A 141 0.88 4.80 -6.91
C ALA A 141 1.49 3.39 -6.83
N ALA A 142 1.34 2.71 -5.69
CA ALA A 142 1.82 1.35 -5.48
C ALA A 142 1.10 0.35 -6.41
N MET A 143 -0.23 0.47 -6.54
CA MET A 143 -1.02 -0.35 -7.46
C MET A 143 -0.66 -0.09 -8.92
N SER A 144 -0.46 1.18 -9.30
CA SER A 144 -0.02 1.55 -10.65
C SER A 144 1.35 0.94 -10.98
N LEU A 145 2.30 1.01 -10.06
CA LEU A 145 3.62 0.40 -10.21
C LEU A 145 3.54 -1.14 -10.28
N HIS A 146 2.72 -1.75 -9.42
CA HIS A 146 2.51 -3.20 -9.43
C HIS A 146 1.92 -3.67 -10.77
N ARG A 147 0.88 -3.00 -11.26
CA ARG A 147 0.26 -3.30 -12.57
C ARG A 147 1.23 -3.08 -13.74
N TRP A 148 2.00 -1.99 -13.70
CA TRP A 148 3.05 -1.74 -14.67
C TRP A 148 4.09 -2.85 -14.66
N ALA A 149 4.53 -3.29 -13.48
CA ALA A 149 5.50 -4.37 -13.33
C ALA A 149 4.95 -5.69 -13.89
N GLN A 150 3.67 -6.01 -13.64
CA GLN A 150 3.02 -7.18 -14.23
C GLN A 150 2.93 -7.10 -15.77
N THR A 151 2.55 -5.93 -16.31
CA THR A 151 2.40 -5.73 -17.75
C THR A 151 3.74 -5.80 -18.47
N THR A 152 4.77 -5.12 -17.97
CA THR A 152 6.12 -5.16 -18.53
C THR A 152 6.71 -6.57 -18.48
N ARG A 153 6.43 -7.33 -17.42
CA ARG A 153 6.84 -8.74 -17.30
C ARG A 153 6.11 -9.68 -18.26
N ALA A 154 4.88 -9.38 -18.63
CA ALA A 154 4.13 -10.16 -19.63
C ALA A 154 4.62 -9.90 -21.07
N VAL A 155 5.24 -8.74 -21.32
CA VAL A 155 5.74 -8.33 -22.65
C VAL A 155 7.20 -8.70 -22.87
N ALA A 156 7.98 -8.97 -21.82
CA ALA A 156 9.36 -9.45 -21.96
C ALA A 156 9.38 -10.89 -22.53
N PRO A 157 9.87 -11.12 -23.75
CA PRO A 157 10.09 -12.48 -24.23
C PRO A 157 11.05 -13.19 -23.27
N GLN A 158 10.71 -14.42 -22.90
CA GLN A 158 11.68 -15.30 -22.25
C GLN A 158 12.75 -15.64 -23.30
N GLU A 159 13.83 -14.86 -23.30
CA GLU A 159 15.07 -15.21 -23.99
C GLU A 159 15.79 -16.35 -23.27
#